data_AF-A0A2N9NLP7-F1
#
_entry.id   AF-A0A2N9NLP7-F1
#
_cell.length_a   1.000
_cell.length_b   1.000
_cell.length_c   1.000
_cell.angle_alpha   90.00
_cell.angle_beta   90.00
_cell.angle_gamma   90.00
#
_symmetry.space_group_name_H-M   'P 1'
#
loop_
_entity.id
_entity.type
_entity.pdbx_description
1 polymer ?
#
loop_
_entity_poly.entity_id
_entity_poly.type
_entity_poly.pdbx_seq_one_letter_code
_entity_poly.pdbx_strand_id
1 'polypeptide(L)'
;MARLGHRTAGLRDPARFADADLRHVPLAIALAAGAGDGLCYTCPSKEPQQLRLFPTTRAEIIIEGSDDSVTWLPYEFKYKPGDVRWRPHFVAPHQPRLDWQMWFAALGTYQQNPWFINFCVRLLEGSPPALVLLKQNPFPKAPPRYLRARAYDYHFTDWATRRKTGAWWRRTEKGEYLPVISLRGRTGLNAQASSEGTAHQ
;
A
#
# COMPACT_ATOMS: atom_id res chain seq x y z
N MET A 1 17.23 -36.49 -71.39
CA MET A 1 17.70 -37.89 -71.33
C MET A 1 17.94 -38.25 -69.87
N ALA A 2 17.00 -38.95 -69.23
CA ALA A 2 17.11 -40.34 -68.74
C ALA A 2 18.14 -40.48 -67.58
N ARG A 3 17.87 -40.99 -66.36
CA ARG A 3 17.06 -42.16 -65.95
C ARG A 3 16.62 -42.08 -64.47
N LEU A 4 15.58 -42.89 -64.19
CA LEU A 4 15.05 -43.32 -62.89
C LEU A 4 16.05 -44.08 -62.00
N GLY A 5 15.77 -44.09 -60.69
CA GLY A 5 16.36 -45.00 -59.70
C GLY A 5 15.66 -44.97 -58.33
N HIS A 6 14.78 -45.95 -58.10
CA HIS A 6 13.97 -46.20 -56.90
C HIS A 6 14.78 -46.65 -55.65
N ARG A 7 14.29 -46.39 -54.42
CA ARG A 7 13.63 -47.38 -53.51
C ARG A 7 13.58 -46.98 -52.01
N THR A 8 12.35 -47.01 -51.49
CA THR A 8 11.83 -47.57 -50.21
C THR A 8 12.27 -47.10 -48.82
N ALA A 9 11.28 -46.51 -48.13
CA ALA A 9 10.61 -46.97 -46.89
C ALA A 9 11.44 -47.28 -45.62
N GLY A 10 11.14 -46.50 -44.57
CA GLY A 10 11.40 -46.83 -43.17
C GLY A 10 10.31 -46.22 -42.27
N LEU A 11 9.21 -46.97 -42.09
CA LEU A 11 8.11 -46.71 -41.16
C LEU A 11 8.36 -47.56 -39.90
N ARG A 12 8.46 -46.95 -38.70
CA ARG A 12 8.19 -47.55 -37.37
C ARG A 12 7.76 -46.41 -36.43
N ASP A 13 6.47 -46.20 -36.21
CA ASP A 13 5.51 -46.93 -35.37
C ASP A 13 5.47 -46.37 -33.91
N PRO A 14 4.40 -45.63 -33.54
CA PRO A 14 4.17 -45.06 -32.23
C PRO A 14 3.39 -46.04 -31.33
N ALA A 15 4.09 -46.79 -30.49
CA ALA A 15 3.45 -47.55 -29.41
C ALA A 15 4.45 -47.79 -28.27
N ARG A 16 4.37 -46.99 -27.20
CA ARG A 16 4.88 -47.32 -25.87
C ARG A 16 4.46 -46.23 -24.89
N PHE A 17 3.23 -46.30 -24.39
CA PHE A 17 2.88 -45.87 -23.03
C PHE A 17 1.50 -46.46 -22.73
N ALA A 18 1.51 -47.61 -22.05
CA ALA A 18 0.32 -48.23 -21.47
C ALA A 18 0.63 -48.55 -20.01
N ASP A 19 -0.30 -48.10 -19.17
CA ASP A 19 -0.75 -48.65 -17.88
C ASP A 19 0.23 -48.85 -16.72
N ALA A 20 -0.06 -48.12 -15.64
CA ALA A 20 -0.06 -48.70 -14.29
C ALA A 20 -1.11 -47.99 -13.40
N ASP A 21 -2.13 -48.77 -13.05
CA ASP A 21 -3.37 -48.47 -12.35
C ASP A 21 -3.15 -48.09 -10.87
N LEU A 22 -3.84 -47.02 -10.45
CA LEU A 22 -4.02 -46.57 -9.08
C LEU A 22 -5.11 -47.40 -8.42
N ARG A 23 -4.77 -48.52 -7.77
CA ARG A 23 -5.66 -49.22 -6.82
C ARG A 23 -4.84 -50.22 -5.98
N HIS A 24 -4.84 -50.00 -4.66
CA HIS A 24 -4.28 -50.83 -3.57
C HIS A 24 -3.06 -50.26 -2.86
N VAL A 25 -3.33 -49.38 -1.89
CA VAL A 25 -2.43 -49.10 -0.76
C VAL A 25 -2.89 -49.97 0.41
N PRO A 26 -2.09 -50.95 0.88
CA PRO A 26 -2.43 -51.71 2.07
C PRO A 26 -2.13 -50.91 3.34
N LEU A 27 -3.10 -50.92 4.25
CA LEU A 27 -3.04 -50.45 5.62
C LEU A 27 -2.32 -51.54 6.46
N ALA A 28 -1.12 -51.27 6.96
CA ALA A 28 -0.47 -52.11 7.96
C ALA A 28 0.38 -51.28 8.92
N ILE A 29 0.04 -51.42 10.20
CA ILE A 29 0.61 -50.81 11.39
C ILE A 29 1.93 -51.49 11.72
N ALA A 30 2.98 -50.72 12.02
CA ALA A 30 4.08 -51.19 12.85
C ALA A 30 4.65 -50.04 13.70
N LEU A 31 4.40 -50.19 15.00
CA LEU A 31 4.84 -49.38 16.12
C LEU A 31 6.37 -49.49 16.27
N ALA A 32 7.07 -48.36 16.29
CA ALA A 32 8.45 -48.29 16.77
C ALA A 32 8.59 -47.09 17.71
N ALA A 33 8.62 -47.38 19.00
CA ALA A 33 9.00 -46.45 20.05
C ALA A 33 10.52 -46.25 20.01
N GLY A 34 10.95 -45.00 19.89
CA GLY A 34 12.35 -44.60 19.96
C GLY A 34 12.44 -43.14 20.38
N ALA A 35 12.94 -42.93 21.59
CA ALA A 35 13.11 -41.63 22.23
C ALA A 35 14.03 -40.70 21.41
N GLY A 36 13.65 -39.42 21.32
CA GLY A 36 14.47 -38.38 20.70
C GLY A 36 13.77 -37.03 20.79
N ASP A 37 14.08 -36.30 21.85
CA ASP A 37 13.96 -34.85 22.05
C ASP A 37 13.02 -34.12 21.07
N GLY A 38 11.72 -34.19 21.39
CA GLY A 38 10.70 -33.36 20.80
C GLY A 38 10.93 -31.91 21.17
N LEU A 39 11.67 -31.20 20.32
CA LEU A 39 11.61 -29.74 20.21
C LEU A 39 10.13 -29.33 20.25
N CYS A 40 9.72 -28.78 21.38
CA CYS A 40 8.46 -28.10 21.52
C CYS A 40 8.47 -26.97 20.48
N TYR A 41 7.84 -27.18 19.33
CA TYR A 41 7.35 -26.07 18.53
C TYR A 41 6.23 -25.41 19.35
N THR A 42 6.60 -24.63 20.36
CA THR A 42 5.74 -23.57 20.86
C THR A 42 5.60 -22.61 19.68
N CYS A 43 4.56 -22.82 18.89
CA CYS A 43 4.03 -21.82 17.99
C CYS A 43 3.89 -20.56 18.86
N PRO A 44 4.66 -19.48 18.60
CA PRO A 44 4.48 -18.25 19.35
C PRO A 44 3.03 -17.88 19.16
N SER A 45 2.30 -17.84 20.28
CA SER A 45 0.91 -17.43 20.34
C SER A 45 0.81 -16.05 19.69
N LYS A 46 0.56 -16.02 18.38
CA LYS A 46 -0.04 -14.87 17.75
C LYS A 46 -1.39 -14.78 18.42
N GLU A 47 -1.49 -13.88 19.40
CA GLU A 47 -2.75 -13.32 19.85
C GLU A 47 -3.66 -13.23 18.63
N PRO A 48 -4.91 -13.71 18.71
CA PRO A 48 -5.84 -13.51 17.62
C PRO A 48 -5.91 -12.00 17.46
N GLN A 49 -5.31 -11.49 16.37
CA GLN A 49 -5.54 -10.13 15.94
C GLN A 49 -7.04 -10.08 15.76
N GLN A 50 -7.71 -9.50 16.76
CA GLN A 50 -9.14 -9.37 16.77
C GLN A 50 -9.42 -8.47 15.59
N LEU A 51 -9.66 -9.11 14.44
CA LEU A 51 -10.07 -8.46 13.23
C LEU A 51 -11.46 -7.92 13.58
N ARG A 52 -11.50 -6.75 14.20
CA ARG A 52 -12.68 -5.90 14.16
C ARG A 52 -12.86 -5.67 12.68
N LEU A 53 -13.74 -6.48 12.08
CA LEU A 53 -13.96 -6.51 10.63
C LEU A 53 -14.30 -5.11 10.10
N PHE A 54 -14.73 -4.19 10.97
CA PHE A 54 -14.92 -2.79 10.66
C PHE A 54 -14.42 -1.95 11.84
N PRO A 55 -13.19 -1.40 11.79
CA PRO A 55 -12.80 -0.39 12.77
C PRO A 55 -13.79 0.79 12.67
N THR A 56 -14.25 1.28 13.82
CA THR A 56 -15.12 2.48 13.90
C THR A 56 -14.38 3.75 13.48
N THR A 57 -13.06 3.64 13.29
CA THR A 57 -12.13 4.71 12.98
C THR A 57 -11.52 4.48 11.60
N ARG A 58 -11.23 5.57 10.89
CA ARG A 58 -10.60 5.56 9.58
C ARG A 58 -9.27 6.29 9.68
N ALA A 59 -8.16 5.55 9.60
CA ALA A 59 -6.84 6.15 9.47
C ALA A 59 -6.68 6.73 8.07
N GLU A 60 -6.29 7.99 8.00
CA GLU A 60 -6.35 8.79 6.78
C GLU A 60 -5.12 9.71 6.71
N ILE A 61 -4.38 9.62 5.61
CA ILE A 61 -3.20 10.46 5.37
C ILE A 61 -3.63 11.73 4.61
N ILE A 62 -3.24 12.91 5.11
CA ILE A 62 -3.42 14.19 4.41
C ILE A 62 -2.05 14.68 3.97
N ILE A 63 -1.92 14.96 2.67
CA ILE A 63 -0.71 15.52 2.09
C ILE A 63 -0.84 17.03 2.10
N GLU A 64 0.18 17.73 2.59
CA GLU A 64 0.21 19.18 2.67
C GLU A 64 1.44 19.71 1.93
N GLY A 65 1.24 20.72 1.08
CA GLY A 65 2.32 21.45 0.41
C GLY A 65 2.53 22.82 1.03
N SER A 66 3.75 23.34 0.93
CA SER A 66 4.12 24.66 1.41
C SER A 66 5.22 25.28 0.53
N ASP A 67 5.15 26.60 0.34
CA ASP A 67 6.19 27.38 -0.35
C ASP A 67 7.22 27.99 0.62
N ASP A 68 6.78 28.28 1.84
CA ASP A 68 7.50 29.02 2.88
C ASP A 68 7.87 28.17 4.11
N SER A 69 7.50 26.89 4.13
CA SER A 69 7.60 25.95 5.25
C SER A 69 6.76 26.31 6.50
N VAL A 70 6.00 27.40 6.44
CA VAL A 70 5.18 27.92 7.56
C VAL A 70 3.70 27.68 7.26
N THR A 71 3.27 28.02 6.05
CA THR A 71 1.89 27.89 5.60
C THR A 71 1.72 26.58 4.85
N TRP A 72 0.91 25.69 5.40
CA TRP A 72 0.68 24.34 4.86
C TRP A 72 -0.73 24.21 4.31
N LEU A 73 -0.83 23.89 3.02
CA LEU A 73 -2.10 23.77 2.31
C LEU A 73 -2.35 22.30 1.94
N PRO A 74 -3.50 21.71 2.33
CA PRO A 74 -3.79 20.32 2.05
C PRO A 74 -4.15 20.09 0.58
N TYR A 75 -3.68 18.98 0.03
CA TYR A 75 -4.15 18.42 -1.23
C TYR A 75 -5.43 17.61 -0.99
N GLU A 76 -6.51 17.98 -1.68
CA GLU A 76 -7.78 17.29 -1.54
C GLU A 76 -7.91 16.14 -2.54
N PHE A 77 -8.36 14.99 -2.04
CA PHE A 77 -8.64 13.80 -2.84
C PHE A 77 -10.08 13.79 -3.35
N LYS A 78 -10.37 12.96 -4.35
CA LYS A 78 -11.68 12.93 -5.01
C LYS A 78 -12.74 12.23 -4.17
N TYR A 79 -12.39 11.09 -3.57
CA TYR A 79 -13.36 10.21 -2.93
C TYR A 79 -13.04 9.94 -1.46
N LYS A 80 -11.78 10.07 -1.06
CA LYS A 80 -11.34 9.97 0.33
C LYS A 80 -11.85 11.15 1.18
N PRO A 81 -12.14 10.92 2.48
CA PRO A 81 -12.43 12.02 3.41
C PRO A 81 -11.22 12.96 3.56
N GLY A 82 -11.49 14.24 3.35
CA GLY A 82 -10.58 15.36 3.58
C GLY A 82 -11.25 16.35 4.54
N ASP A 83 -11.98 17.32 4.00
CA ASP A 83 -12.82 18.22 4.81
C ASP A 83 -13.84 17.44 5.68
N VAL A 84 -13.87 17.78 6.98
CA VAL A 84 -14.77 17.19 7.97
C VAL A 84 -16.25 17.44 7.67
N ARG A 85 -16.58 18.45 6.87
CA ARG A 85 -17.94 18.77 6.44
C ARG A 85 -18.37 18.00 5.20
N TRP A 86 -17.46 17.31 4.51
CA TRP A 86 -17.83 16.58 3.32
C TRP A 86 -18.53 15.26 3.66
N ARG A 87 -19.68 15.05 3.01
CA ARG A 87 -20.38 13.78 3.08
C ARG A 87 -19.54 12.66 2.44
N PRO A 88 -19.62 11.43 2.96
CA PRO A 88 -19.06 10.26 2.27
C PRO A 88 -19.66 10.13 0.87
N HIS A 89 -18.81 9.85 -0.11
CA HIS A 89 -19.25 9.62 -1.49
C HIS A 89 -19.62 8.15 -1.71
N PHE A 90 -20.60 7.91 -2.58
CA PHE A 90 -20.83 6.58 -3.13
C PHE A 90 -19.92 6.42 -4.35
N VAL A 91 -19.02 5.44 -4.30
CA VAL A 91 -17.90 5.33 -5.25
C VAL A 91 -18.04 4.12 -6.17
N ALA A 92 -18.89 3.15 -5.83
CA ALA A 92 -19.15 2.01 -6.69
C ALA A 92 -19.85 2.48 -7.98
N PRO A 93 -19.45 2.00 -9.17
CA PRO A 93 -18.47 0.94 -9.48
C PRO A 93 -17.03 1.43 -9.79
N HIS A 94 -16.76 2.73 -9.72
CA HIS A 94 -15.58 3.41 -10.30
C HIS A 94 -14.23 3.19 -9.55
N GLN A 95 -14.18 2.42 -8.46
CA GLN A 95 -12.96 1.97 -7.74
C GLN A 95 -11.67 2.82 -7.95
N PRO A 96 -11.60 4.05 -7.40
CA PRO A 96 -10.48 4.96 -7.60
C PRO A 96 -9.19 4.38 -7.03
N ARG A 97 -8.21 4.16 -7.90
CA ARG A 97 -7.00 3.42 -7.53
C ARG A 97 -6.11 4.14 -6.53
N LEU A 98 -5.94 5.47 -6.68
CA LEU A 98 -5.11 6.26 -5.78
C LEU A 98 -5.73 6.34 -4.37
N ASP A 99 -7.01 6.71 -4.25
CA ASP A 99 -7.71 6.78 -2.96
C ASP A 99 -7.68 5.44 -2.23
N TRP A 100 -7.82 4.32 -2.96
CA TRP A 100 -7.73 2.98 -2.42
C TRP A 100 -6.31 2.62 -1.94
N GLN A 101 -5.28 2.98 -2.71
CA GLN A 101 -3.89 2.79 -2.29
C GLN A 101 -3.54 3.62 -1.05
N MET A 102 -4.06 4.85 -0.96
CA MET A 102 -3.88 5.72 0.21
C MET A 102 -4.48 5.10 1.48
N TRP A 103 -5.63 4.44 1.38
CA TRP A 103 -6.23 3.73 2.52
C TRP A 103 -5.32 2.63 3.07
N PHE A 104 -4.67 1.85 2.19
CA PHE A 104 -3.69 0.86 2.62
C PHE A 104 -2.40 1.47 3.16
N ALA A 105 -1.92 2.57 2.55
CA ALA A 105 -0.73 3.26 3.05
C ALA A 105 -0.91 3.74 4.49
N ALA A 106 -2.12 4.18 4.86
CA ALA A 106 -2.44 4.62 6.22
C ALA A 106 -2.33 3.51 7.28
N LEU A 107 -2.29 2.23 6.90
CA LEU A 107 -2.12 1.09 7.80
C LEU A 107 -0.66 0.74 8.08
N GLY A 108 0.28 1.26 7.28
CA GLY A 108 1.71 0.99 7.39
C GLY A 108 2.52 2.26 7.62
N THR A 109 3.80 2.22 7.26
CA THR A 109 4.67 3.40 7.28
C THR A 109 5.03 3.85 5.87
N TYR A 110 5.49 5.09 5.71
CA TYR A 110 5.88 5.62 4.41
C TYR A 110 7.05 4.84 3.78
N GLN A 111 7.97 4.29 4.58
CA GLN A 111 9.10 3.50 4.10
C GLN A 111 8.67 2.17 3.46
N GLN A 112 7.57 1.58 3.96
CA GLN A 112 6.98 0.36 3.40
C GLN A 112 6.20 0.62 2.09
N ASN A 113 5.96 1.89 1.76
CA ASN A 113 5.19 2.32 0.61
C ASN A 113 6.03 3.20 -0.34
N PRO A 114 7.02 2.65 -1.09
CA PRO A 114 7.87 3.43 -1.99
C PRO A 114 7.09 4.22 -3.06
N TRP A 115 5.93 3.70 -3.49
CA TRP A 115 5.06 4.36 -4.46
C TRP A 115 4.56 5.72 -3.93
N PHE A 116 4.31 5.83 -2.62
CA PHE A 116 3.82 7.05 -1.98
C PHE A 116 4.90 8.15 -1.98
N ILE A 117 6.15 7.77 -1.71
CA ILE A 117 7.29 8.68 -1.78
C ILE A 117 7.46 9.20 -3.22
N ASN A 118 7.41 8.31 -4.21
CA ASN A 118 7.49 8.71 -5.62
C ASN A 118 6.30 9.62 -6.01
N PHE A 119 5.09 9.34 -5.52
CA PHE A 119 3.94 10.22 -5.72
C PHE A 119 4.19 11.63 -5.15
N CYS A 120 4.73 11.74 -3.93
CA CYS A 120 5.08 13.02 -3.34
C CYS A 120 6.16 13.77 -4.13
N VAL A 121 7.17 13.05 -4.64
CA VAL A 121 8.18 13.62 -5.56
C VAL A 121 7.52 14.19 -6.82
N ARG A 122 6.57 13.46 -7.42
CA ARG A 122 5.84 13.96 -8.61
C ARG A 122 4.98 15.19 -8.31
N LEU A 123 4.47 15.33 -7.09
CA LEU A 123 3.76 16.54 -6.66
C LEU A 123 4.72 17.73 -6.53
N LEU A 124 5.90 17.52 -5.94
CA LEU A 124 6.95 18.54 -5.87
C LEU A 124 7.51 18.92 -7.25
N GLU A 125 7.49 18.01 -8.22
CA GLU A 125 7.84 18.31 -9.62
C GLU A 125 6.70 19.05 -10.37
N GLY A 126 5.48 19.09 -9.82
CA GLY A 126 4.31 19.65 -10.49
C GLY A 126 3.82 18.82 -11.67
N SER A 127 4.03 17.50 -11.65
CA SER A 127 3.73 16.61 -12.76
C SER A 127 2.22 16.55 -13.06
N PRO A 128 1.74 16.92 -14.26
CA PRO A 128 0.31 16.93 -14.59
C PRO A 128 -0.40 15.57 -14.38
N PRO A 129 0.21 14.40 -14.72
CA PRO A 129 -0.38 13.10 -14.44
C PRO A 129 -0.61 12.79 -12.95
N ALA A 130 0.17 13.38 -12.03
CA ALA A 130 -0.06 13.22 -10.60
C ALA A 130 -1.17 14.16 -10.11
N LEU A 131 -1.19 15.41 -10.61
CA LEU A 131 -2.16 16.43 -10.22
C LEU A 131 -3.59 16.08 -10.66
N VAL A 132 -3.77 15.45 -11.83
CA VAL A 132 -5.11 15.06 -12.33
C VAL A 132 -5.79 14.00 -11.47
N LEU A 133 -5.03 13.25 -10.66
CA LEU A 133 -5.58 12.27 -9.73
C LEU A 133 -6.24 12.93 -8.51
N LEU A 134 -5.80 14.13 -8.16
CA LEU A 134 -6.33 14.91 -7.04
C LEU A 134 -7.57 15.69 -7.46
N LYS A 135 -8.38 16.08 -6.47
CA LYS A 135 -9.57 16.91 -6.69
C LYS A 135 -9.20 18.39 -6.77
N GLN A 136 -8.32 18.84 -5.88
CA GLN A 136 -7.91 20.22 -5.79
C GLN A 136 -6.39 20.32 -5.61
N ASN A 137 -5.77 21.16 -6.43
CA ASN A 137 -4.37 21.56 -6.28
C ASN A 137 -4.32 22.98 -5.67
N PRO A 138 -3.79 23.16 -4.45
CA PRO A 138 -3.63 24.47 -3.84
C PRO A 138 -2.57 25.34 -4.53
N PHE A 139 -1.69 24.75 -5.36
CA PHE A 139 -0.57 25.43 -6.01
C PHE A 139 -0.72 25.42 -7.55
N PRO A 140 -1.59 26.26 -8.14
CA PRO A 140 -1.84 26.26 -9.58
C PRO A 140 -0.74 26.97 -10.39
N LYS A 141 0.03 27.88 -9.78
CA LYS A 141 1.01 28.72 -10.48
C LYS A 141 2.39 28.08 -10.59
N ALA A 142 2.87 27.48 -9.51
CA ALA A 142 4.16 26.82 -9.41
C ALA A 142 4.03 25.66 -8.42
N PRO A 143 4.78 24.55 -8.58
CA PRO A 143 4.76 23.47 -7.60
C PRO A 143 5.35 23.92 -6.25
N PRO A 144 4.91 23.30 -5.13
CA PRO A 144 5.39 23.68 -3.81
C PRO A 144 6.86 23.29 -3.62
N ARG A 145 7.56 24.05 -2.77
CA ARG A 145 8.96 23.75 -2.40
C ARG A 145 9.09 22.64 -1.38
N TYR A 146 8.12 22.56 -0.47
CA TYR A 146 8.10 21.63 0.64
C TYR A 146 6.80 20.83 0.63
N LEU A 147 6.90 19.57 1.02
CA LEU A 147 5.75 18.68 1.15
C LEU A 147 5.91 17.85 2.42
N ARG A 148 4.81 17.68 3.14
CA ARG A 148 4.73 16.79 4.31
C ARG A 148 3.44 16.00 4.26
N ALA A 149 3.35 14.94 5.04
CA ALA A 149 2.10 14.20 5.19
C ALA A 149 1.80 13.93 6.66
N ARG A 150 0.54 14.10 7.05
CA ARG A 150 0.06 13.90 8.41
C ARG A 150 -0.97 12.79 8.45
N ALA A 151 -0.92 11.98 9.49
CA ALA A 151 -1.90 10.94 9.75
C ALA A 151 -2.99 11.46 10.70
N TYR A 152 -4.24 11.17 10.35
CA TYR A 152 -5.40 11.51 11.15
C TYR A 152 -6.32 10.30 11.29
N ASP A 153 -6.98 10.20 12.44
CA ASP A 153 -8.11 9.30 12.63
C ASP A 153 -9.42 10.06 12.41
N TYR A 154 -10.22 9.59 11.47
CA TYR A 154 -11.55 10.08 11.18
C TYR A 154 -12.60 9.20 11.84
N HIS A 155 -13.56 9.86 12.48
CA HIS A 155 -14.73 9.25 13.10
C HIS A 155 -16.00 9.94 12.60
N PHE A 156 -17.09 9.18 12.44
CA PHE A 156 -18.38 9.79 12.18
C PHE A 156 -18.86 10.59 13.39
N THR A 157 -19.43 11.77 13.13
CA THR A 157 -20.14 12.54 14.15
C THR A 157 -21.53 11.97 14.40
N ASP A 158 -22.07 12.19 15.60
CA ASP A 158 -23.48 11.91 15.89
C ASP A 158 -24.44 12.86 15.14
N TRP A 159 -25.73 12.49 15.11
CA TRP A 159 -26.78 13.25 14.45
C TRP A 159 -26.99 14.65 15.03
N ALA A 160 -26.83 14.81 16.34
CA ALA A 160 -27.04 16.10 17.02
C ALA A 160 -25.95 17.11 16.63
N THR A 161 -24.70 16.67 16.63
CA THR A 161 -23.52 17.44 16.21
C THR A 161 -23.64 17.79 14.73
N ARG A 162 -23.97 16.83 13.87
CA ARG A 162 -24.15 17.08 12.43
C ARG A 162 -25.23 18.13 12.15
N ARG A 163 -26.37 18.09 12.86
CA ARG A 163 -27.43 19.11 12.70
C ARG A 163 -26.98 20.51 13.13
N LYS A 164 -26.13 20.61 14.15
CA LYS A 164 -25.63 21.89 14.68
C LYS A 164 -24.48 22.48 13.87
N THR A 165 -23.51 21.66 13.48
CA THR A 165 -22.23 22.12 12.90
C THR A 165 -22.11 21.85 11.39
N GLY A 166 -22.97 20.97 10.85
CA GLY A 166 -22.85 20.47 9.48
C GLY A 166 -21.67 19.51 9.25
N ALA A 167 -20.87 19.22 10.29
CA ALA A 167 -19.76 18.28 10.17
C ALA A 167 -20.29 16.84 10.06
N TRP A 168 -19.72 16.05 9.15
CA TRP A 168 -19.96 14.62 9.02
C TRP A 168 -18.92 13.81 9.77
N TRP A 169 -17.72 14.36 9.89
CA TRP A 169 -16.57 13.72 10.49
C TRP A 169 -16.02 14.55 11.65
N ARG A 170 -15.44 13.86 12.61
CA ARG A 170 -14.50 14.40 13.58
C ARG A 170 -13.14 13.80 13.25
N ARG A 171 -12.09 14.63 13.21
CA ARG A 171 -10.73 14.18 12.98
C ARG A 171 -9.86 14.42 14.20
N THR A 172 -8.99 13.47 14.51
CA THR A 172 -7.96 13.59 15.54
C THR A 172 -6.60 13.35 14.89
N GLU A 173 -5.66 14.26 15.09
CA GLU A 173 -4.30 14.07 14.60
C GLU A 173 -3.60 12.92 15.35
N LYS A 174 -2.99 12.00 14.61
CA LYS A 174 -2.14 10.94 15.17
C LYS A 174 -0.67 11.33 15.21
N GLY A 175 -0.24 12.08 14.21
CA GLY A 175 1.13 12.57 14.09
C GLY A 175 1.56 12.71 12.65
N GLU A 176 2.86 12.87 12.47
CA GLU A 176 3.50 12.97 11.17
C GLU A 176 3.61 11.58 10.52
N TYR A 177 3.18 11.46 9.27
CA TYR A 177 3.33 10.24 8.47
C TYR A 177 4.57 10.32 7.58
N LEU A 178 4.80 11.46 6.94
CA LEU A 178 5.97 11.74 6.13
C LEU A 178 6.59 13.05 6.62
N PRO A 179 7.89 13.06 6.98
CA PRO A 179 8.56 14.31 7.33
C PRO A 179 8.60 15.29 6.18
N VAL A 180 8.91 16.53 6.50
CA VAL A 180 9.08 17.58 5.49
C VAL A 180 10.16 17.16 4.50
N ILE A 181 9.76 16.98 3.25
CA ILE A 181 10.65 16.72 2.12
C ILE A 181 10.65 17.91 1.17
N SER A 182 11.78 18.11 0.51
CA SER A 182 11.93 19.05 -0.60
C SER A 182 12.72 18.37 -1.70
N LEU A 183 12.52 18.82 -2.94
CA LEU A 183 13.44 18.43 -4.00
C LEU A 183 14.76 19.14 -3.70
N ARG A 184 15.77 18.35 -3.36
CA ARG A 184 17.13 18.87 -3.43
C ARG A 184 17.31 19.42 -4.84
N GLY A 185 17.72 20.69 -4.94
CA GLY A 185 18.12 21.28 -6.21
C GLY A 185 18.98 20.27 -6.96
N ARG A 186 18.83 20.21 -8.29
CA ARG A 186 19.45 19.25 -9.21
C ARG A 186 20.99 19.43 -9.26
N THR A 187 21.62 19.39 -8.09
CA THR A 187 22.99 19.80 -7.74
C THR A 187 23.34 19.14 -6.39
N GLY A 188 23.99 17.98 -6.44
CA GLY A 188 24.81 17.38 -5.37
C GLY A 188 24.11 16.94 -4.08
N LEU A 189 23.92 15.61 -3.91
CA LEU A 189 23.54 14.93 -2.67
C LEU A 189 24.62 15.04 -1.57
N ASN A 190 24.32 15.75 -0.49
CA ASN A 190 24.84 15.58 0.87
C ASN A 190 23.64 15.44 1.83
N ALA A 191 23.14 14.22 2.01
CA ALA A 191 22.19 13.94 3.08
C ALA A 191 22.96 13.99 4.41
N GLN A 192 22.85 15.08 5.16
CA GLN A 192 23.25 15.08 6.56
C GLN A 192 22.03 14.67 7.37
N ALA A 193 22.03 13.40 7.77
CA ALA A 193 21.22 12.93 8.88
C ALA A 193 21.88 13.45 10.16
N SER A 194 21.22 14.39 10.84
CA SER A 194 21.62 14.79 12.19
C SER A 194 21.27 13.66 13.15
N SER A 195 22.23 12.75 13.36
CA SER A 195 22.25 11.88 14.53
C SER A 195 23.22 12.49 15.54
N GLU A 196 22.73 13.32 16.44
CA GLU A 196 23.43 13.58 17.70
C GLU A 196 22.80 12.69 18.78
N GLY A 197 23.43 11.53 18.96
CA GLY A 197 23.29 10.75 20.18
C GLY A 197 24.01 11.49 21.31
N THR A 198 23.24 11.97 22.28
CA THR A 198 23.78 12.44 23.55
C THR A 198 24.05 11.21 24.43
N ALA A 199 25.32 10.90 24.63
CA ALA A 199 25.79 9.93 25.63
C ALA A 199 26.77 10.63 26.58
N HIS A 200 26.51 10.42 27.87
CA HIS A 200 27.42 10.54 29.02
C HIS A 200 27.98 11.90 29.42
N GLN A 201 27.47 12.40 30.56
CA GLN A 201 28.31 12.57 31.75
C GLN A 201 27.53 12.19 33.01
#